data_AF-A0A7L4PA40-F1
#
_entry.id   AF-A0A7L4PA40-F1
#
_cell.length_a   1.000
_cell.length_b   1.000
_cell.length_c   1.000
_cell.angle_alpha   90.00
_cell.angle_beta   90.00
_cell.angle_gamma   90.00
#
_symmetry.space_group_name_H-M   'P 1'
#
loop_
_entity.id
_entity.type
_entity.pdbx_description
1 polymer ?
#
loop_
_entity_poly.entity_id
_entity_poly.type
_entity_poly.pdbx_seq_one_letter_code
_entity_poly.pdbx_strand_id
1 'polypeptide(L)'
;MHIRTFIDERGEPIARIVSEDGTHVVSVDVFKELEKPPEGAEVLEIAGRYKVYVKRRPFLNGQCEFVYFQFPQGVQLINAKYVGPDDPDVVIPELLKAAEEEA
;
A
#
# COMPACT_ATOMS: atom_id res chain seq x y z
N MET A 1 2.82 20.78 -0.13
CA MET A 1 3.00 19.54 0.65
C MET A 1 2.64 19.69 2.14
N HIS A 2 1.64 18.93 2.61
CA HIS A 2 1.32 18.72 4.03
C HIS A 2 1.46 17.21 4.37
N ILE A 3 2.06 16.88 5.51
CA ILE A 3 2.31 15.48 5.92
C ILE A 3 1.65 15.25 7.29
N ARG A 4 0.83 14.21 7.40
CA ARG A 4 0.23 13.76 8.67
C ARG A 4 0.28 12.24 8.81
N THR A 5 0.34 11.77 10.04
CA THR A 5 0.24 10.34 10.39
C THR A 5 -1.13 10.08 10.98
N PHE A 6 -1.84 9.08 10.48
CA PHE A 6 -3.06 8.59 11.08
C PHE A 6 -2.71 7.59 12.19
N ILE A 7 -3.26 7.84 13.37
CA ILE A 7 -3.10 7.01 14.57
C ILE A 7 -4.43 6.30 14.81
N ASP A 8 -4.39 4.98 14.99
CA ASP A 8 -5.59 4.20 15.29
C ASP A 8 -6.05 4.36 16.76
N GLU A 9 -7.15 3.68 17.12
CA GLU A 9 -7.70 3.72 18.48
C GLU A 9 -6.75 3.15 19.55
N ARG A 10 -5.74 2.38 19.14
CA ARG A 10 -4.72 1.77 20.00
C ARG A 10 -3.49 2.65 20.17
N GLY A 11 -3.42 3.78 19.47
CA GLY A 11 -2.26 4.68 19.49
C GLY A 11 -1.18 4.30 18.48
N GLU A 12 -1.44 3.36 17.57
CA GLU A 12 -0.46 2.87 16.59
C GLU A 12 -0.54 3.67 15.28
N PRO A 13 0.60 4.05 14.68
CA PRO A 13 0.63 4.71 13.39
C PRO A 13 0.34 3.72 12.27
N ILE A 14 -0.87 3.76 11.71
CA ILE A 14 -1.29 2.81 10.67
C ILE A 14 -1.28 3.39 9.25
N ALA A 15 -1.28 4.73 9.10
CA ALA A 15 -1.20 5.36 7.79
C ALA A 15 -0.33 6.63 7.79
N ARG A 16 0.35 6.89 6.67
CA ARG A 16 1.01 8.15 6.36
C ARG A 16 0.26 8.83 5.21
N ILE A 17 -0.08 10.10 5.39
CA ILE A 17 -0.85 10.88 4.42
C ILE A 17 -0.01 12.07 4.00
N VAL A 18 0.20 12.21 2.69
CA VAL A 18 0.82 13.37 2.07
C VAL A 18 -0.20 14.04 1.16
N SER A 19 -0.42 15.34 1.35
CA SER A 19 -1.39 16.12 0.57
C SER A 19 -0.70 17.25 -0.19
N GLU A 20 -0.99 17.36 -1.48
CA GLU A 20 -0.49 18.40 -2.37
C GLU A 20 -1.50 18.70 -3.47
N ASP A 21 -1.90 19.98 -3.61
CA ASP A 21 -2.78 20.48 -4.67
C ASP A 21 -4.06 19.65 -4.90
N GLY A 22 -4.71 19.23 -3.81
CA GLY A 22 -5.94 18.43 -3.85
C GLY A 22 -5.75 16.96 -4.20
N THR A 23 -4.50 16.50 -4.31
CA THR A 23 -4.13 15.09 -4.43
C THR A 23 -3.57 14.58 -3.11
N HIS A 24 -3.96 13.37 -2.75
CA HIS A 24 -3.56 12.68 -1.53
C HIS A 24 -2.79 11.40 -1.89
N VAL A 25 -1.67 11.20 -1.20
CA VAL A 25 -0.99 9.92 -1.10
C VAL A 25 -1.28 9.37 0.28
N VAL A 26 -2.00 8.26 0.36
CA VAL A 26 -2.28 7.55 1.63
C VAL A 26 -1.54 6.24 1.60
N SER A 27 -0.65 6.00 2.55
CA SER A 27 0.19 4.81 2.62
C SER A 27 -0.06 4.08 3.94
N VAL A 28 -0.60 2.87 3.87
CA VAL A 28 -0.82 2.01 5.04
C VAL A 28 0.21 0.89 5.07
N ASP A 29 0.82 0.69 6.24
CA ASP A 29 1.76 -0.42 6.44
C ASP A 29 0.93 -1.69 6.71
N VAL A 30 1.16 -2.73 5.91
CA VAL A 30 0.42 -4.01 5.96
C VAL A 30 1.46 -5.12 6.08
N PHE A 31 1.16 -6.22 6.78
CA PHE A 31 2.10 -7.32 6.94
C PHE A 31 1.40 -8.65 6.71
N LYS A 32 1.09 -8.95 5.45
CA LYS A 32 0.41 -10.19 5.05
C LYS A 32 1.35 -11.08 4.24
N GLU A 33 1.56 -12.31 4.69
CA GLU A 33 2.37 -13.30 3.97
C GLU A 33 1.58 -13.90 2.80
N LEU A 34 2.26 -14.16 1.68
CA LEU A 34 1.74 -14.78 0.48
C LEU A 34 2.57 -16.02 0.13
N GLU A 35 1.90 -17.08 -0.35
CA GLU A 35 2.57 -18.31 -0.79
C GLU A 35 3.39 -18.09 -2.08
N LYS A 36 2.95 -17.17 -2.95
CA LYS A 36 3.58 -16.88 -4.23
C LYS A 36 3.52 -15.38 -4.56
N PRO A 37 4.40 -14.88 -5.44
CA PRO A 37 4.28 -13.51 -5.93
C PRO A 37 2.94 -13.24 -6.62
N PRO A 38 2.41 -12.01 -6.53
CA PRO A 38 1.15 -11.64 -7.16
C PRO A 38 1.25 -11.70 -8.69
N GLU A 39 0.20 -12.22 -9.33
CA GLU A 39 0.10 -12.26 -10.79
C GLU A 39 -0.12 -10.86 -11.36
N GLY A 40 0.56 -10.56 -12.48
CA GLY A 40 0.44 -9.28 -13.18
C GLY A 40 1.15 -8.09 -12.50
N ALA A 41 1.95 -8.34 -11.45
CA ALA A 41 2.73 -7.29 -10.81
C ALA A 41 4.00 -6.94 -11.60
N GLU A 42 4.34 -5.66 -11.60
CA GLU A 42 5.65 -5.18 -12.03
C GLU A 42 6.72 -5.61 -11.03
N VAL A 43 7.92 -5.92 -11.51
CA VAL A 43 9.01 -6.45 -10.67
C VAL A 43 10.21 -5.52 -10.73
N LEU A 44 10.68 -5.11 -9.55
CA LEU A 44 11.95 -4.40 -9.37
C LEU A 44 12.93 -5.32 -8.63
N GLU A 45 14.06 -5.63 -9.26
CA GLU A 45 15.14 -6.40 -8.63
C GLU A 45 16.11 -5.47 -7.90
N ILE A 46 16.43 -5.82 -6.65
CA ILE A 46 17.35 -5.06 -5.80
C ILE A 46 18.58 -5.93 -5.52
N ALA A 47 19.74 -5.48 -5.99
CA ALA A 47 21.03 -6.13 -5.81
C ALA A 47 21.06 -7.62 -6.22
N GLY A 48 20.19 -8.02 -7.16
CA GLY A 48 20.06 -9.40 -7.63
C GLY A 48 19.60 -10.41 -6.56
N ARG A 49 19.15 -9.94 -5.39
CA ARG A 49 18.81 -10.78 -4.24
C ARG A 49 17.36 -10.64 -3.79
N TYR A 50 16.85 -9.41 -3.81
CA TYR A 50 15.51 -9.10 -3.36
C TYR A 50 14.67 -8.65 -4.54
N LYS A 51 13.37 -8.92 -4.45
CA LYS A 51 12.40 -8.45 -5.46
C LYS A 51 11.31 -7.66 -4.77
N VAL A 52 10.98 -6.52 -5.33
CA VAL A 52 9.79 -5.76 -4.98
C VAL A 52 8.79 -5.95 -6.10
N TYR A 53 7.60 -6.40 -5.76
CA TYR A 53 6.47 -6.50 -6.69
C TYR A 53 5.56 -5.31 -6.45
N VAL A 54 5.09 -4.69 -7.53
CA VAL A 54 4.09 -3.61 -7.44
C VAL A 54 2.91 -3.97 -8.32
N LYS A 55 1.74 -4.09 -7.70
CA LYS A 55 0.48 -4.33 -8.40
C LYS A 55 -0.40 -3.10 -8.28
N ARG A 56 -0.82 -2.55 -9.41
CA ARG A 56 -1.64 -1.35 -9.48
C ARG A 56 -3.04 -1.68 -9.98
N ARG A 57 -4.04 -1.01 -9.43
CA ARG A 57 -5.41 -1.04 -9.96
C ARG A 57 -6.13 0.28 -9.74
N PRO A 58 -7.13 0.62 -10.58
CA PRO A 58 -8.07 1.69 -10.26
C PRO A 58 -8.72 1.45 -8.89
N PHE A 59 -8.85 2.50 -8.10
CA PHE A 59 -9.40 2.42 -6.76
C PHE A 59 -10.02 3.75 -6.36
N LEU A 60 -11.30 3.76 -5.99
CA LEU A 60 -12.08 4.98 -5.81
C LEU A 60 -11.90 5.91 -7.03
N ASN A 61 -11.67 7.21 -6.83
CA ASN A 61 -11.38 8.17 -7.90
C ASN A 61 -9.87 8.30 -8.20
N GLY A 62 -9.05 7.33 -7.75
CA GLY A 62 -7.60 7.32 -7.91
C GLY A 62 -7.05 5.94 -8.25
N GLN A 63 -5.87 5.65 -7.73
CA GLN A 63 -5.18 4.37 -7.93
C GLN A 63 -4.75 3.80 -6.58
N CYS A 64 -4.82 2.48 -6.49
CA CYS A 64 -4.22 1.70 -5.41
C CYS A 64 -2.98 0.97 -5.93
N GLU A 65 -1.87 1.05 -5.19
CA GLU A 65 -0.65 0.29 -5.37
C GLU A 65 -0.45 -0.66 -4.18
N PHE A 66 -0.34 -1.95 -4.46
CA PHE A 66 0.12 -2.94 -3.48
C PHE A 66 1.61 -3.20 -3.70
N VAL A 67 2.40 -3.10 -2.63
CA VAL A 67 3.84 -3.31 -2.66
C VAL A 67 4.17 -4.56 -1.88
N TYR A 68 4.81 -5.52 -2.55
CA TYR A 68 5.21 -6.78 -1.95
C TYR A 68 6.71 -6.89 -1.96
N PHE A 69 7.27 -7.46 -0.90
CA PHE A 69 8.67 -7.74 -0.78
C PHE A 69 8.89 -9.25 -0.79
N GLN A 70 9.75 -9.72 -1.69
CA GLN A 70 10.21 -11.10 -1.70
C GLN A 70 11.58 -11.21 -1.06
N PHE A 71 11.64 -12.11 -0.08
CA PHE A 71 12.83 -12.58 0.60
C PHE A 71 13.00 -14.09 0.33
N PRO A 72 14.15 -14.70 0.69
CA PRO A 72 14.41 -16.10 0.34
C PRO A 72 13.35 -17.09 0.85
N GLN A 73 12.63 -16.76 1.92
CA GLN A 73 11.65 -17.62 2.58
C GLN A 73 10.20 -17.37 2.15
N GLY A 74 9.91 -16.35 1.34
CA GLY A 74 8.54 -16.05 0.93
C GLY A 74 8.33 -14.66 0.35
N VAL A 75 7.06 -14.32 0.16
CA VAL A 75 6.61 -13.01 -0.31
C VAL A 75 5.69 -12.44 0.75
N GLN A 76 5.79 -11.13 0.99
CA GLN A 76 4.91 -10.44 1.93
C GLN A 76 4.40 -9.16 1.29
N LEU A 77 3.09 -8.91 1.37
CA LEU A 77 2.50 -7.60 1.14
C LEU A 77 2.90 -6.71 2.33
N ILE A 78 3.71 -5.69 2.04
CA ILE A 78 4.30 -4.81 3.06
C ILE A 78 3.61 -3.43 3.13
N ASN A 79 2.90 -3.05 2.07
CA ASN A 79 2.28 -1.73 1.98
C ASN A 79 1.13 -1.74 0.97
N ALA A 80 0.07 -1.01 1.29
CA ALA A 80 -0.94 -0.59 0.34
C ALA A 80 -0.95 0.94 0.28
N LYS A 81 -1.03 1.50 -0.92
CA LYS A 81 -0.95 2.93 -1.14
C LYS A 81 -2.06 3.39 -2.06
N TYR A 82 -2.75 4.45 -1.69
CA TYR A 82 -3.65 5.18 -2.56
C TYR A 82 -3.00 6.47 -3.06
N VAL A 83 -3.25 6.81 -4.32
CA VAL A 83 -2.93 8.11 -4.91
C VAL A 83 -4.15 8.64 -5.65
N GLY A 84 -4.69 9.78 -5.22
CA GLY A 84 -5.84 10.40 -5.87
C GLY A 84 -6.50 11.50 -5.03
N PRO A 85 -7.66 12.02 -5.47
CA PRO A 85 -8.28 13.21 -4.87
C PRO A 85 -9.22 12.92 -3.69
N ASP A 86 -9.48 11.66 -3.37
CA ASP A 86 -10.45 11.29 -2.34
C ASP A 86 -9.97 11.64 -0.93
N ASP A 87 -10.91 11.94 -0.03
CA ASP A 87 -10.64 12.25 1.37
C ASP A 87 -9.90 11.09 2.06
N PRO A 88 -8.70 11.32 2.64
CA PRO A 88 -7.95 10.28 3.32
C PRO A 88 -8.74 9.53 4.41
N ASP A 89 -9.69 10.19 5.08
CA ASP A 89 -10.47 9.57 6.15
C ASP A 89 -11.47 8.54 5.61
N VAL A 90 -11.86 8.66 4.32
CA VAL A 90 -12.63 7.65 3.58
C VAL A 90 -11.72 6.60 2.96
N VAL A 91 -10.56 7.02 2.45
CA VAL A 91 -9.60 6.14 1.77
C VAL A 91 -9.03 5.08 2.71
N ILE A 92 -8.63 5.45 3.93
CA ILE A 92 -7.96 4.53 4.88
C ILE A 92 -8.74 3.22 5.12
N PRO A 93 -10.00 3.25 5.56
CA PRO A 93 -10.74 2.01 5.83
C PRO A 93 -10.93 1.15 4.57
N GLU A 94 -11.20 1.78 3.42
CA GLU A 94 -11.35 1.06 2.15
C GLU A 94 -10.02 0.45 1.68
N LEU A 95 -8.91 1.16 1.88
CA LEU A 95 -7.57 0.69 1.50
C LEU A 95 -7.12 -0.49 2.39
N LEU A 96 -7.44 -0.45 3.69
CA LEU A 96 -7.20 -1.57 4.59
C LEU A 96 -8.00 -2.81 4.17
N LYS A 97 -9.30 -2.65 3.90
CA LYS A 97 -10.14 -3.73 3.37
C LYS A 97 -9.59 -4.30 2.06
N ALA A 98 -9.19 -3.41 1.14
CA ALA A 98 -8.58 -3.82 -0.12
C ALA A 98 -7.29 -4.63 0.07
N ALA A 99 -6.48 -4.30 1.09
CA ALA A 99 -5.27 -5.04 1.44
C ALA A 99 -5.57 -6.40 2.10
N GLU A 100 -6.63 -6.49 2.90
CA GLU A 100 -7.09 -7.76 3.47
C GLU A 100 -7.58 -8.74 2.39
N GLU A 101 -8.31 -8.22 1.39
CA GLU A 101 -8.83 -8.97 0.25
C GLU A 101 -7.74 -9.35 -0.77
N GLU A 102 -6.61 -8.64 -0.78
CA GLU A 102 -5.54 -8.86 -1.75
C GLU A 102 -4.83 -10.21 -1.52
N ALA A 103 -4.82 -11.07 -2.55
CA ALA A 103 -4.34 -12.45 -2.48
C ALA A 103 -2.85 -12.59 -2.81
#